data_AF-A0A0Q9ZGU2-F1
#
_entry.id   AF-A0A0Q9ZGU2-F1
#
_cell.length_a   1.000
_cell.length_b   1.000
_cell.length_c   1.000
_cell.angle_alpha   90.00
_cell.angle_beta   90.00
_cell.angle_gamma   90.00
#
_symmetry.space_group_name_H-M   'P 1'
#
loop_
_entity.id
_entity.type
_entity.pdbx_description
1 polymer ?
#
loop_
_entity_poly.entity_id
_entity_poly.type
_entity_poly.pdbx_seq_one_letter_code
_entity_poly.pdbx_strand_id
1 'polypeptide(L)'
;MTLHKILKYVSIVLGVVGLILLGRILAEDADAIEASADLQNSLLTPIMYLSYLVLLVVLVLVAIFVIKGLFKGNIKNTLIAVGAFLAVILIAYLVTDGSQMTLKDGDILSASAAHWISAGLVTFYILAGIAILAMVISGVKKLTK
;
A
#
# COMPACT_ATOMS: atom_id res chain seq x y z
N MET A 1 19.03 11.30 22.28
CA MET A 1 18.84 9.98 21.62
C MET A 1 18.84 10.21 20.11
N THR A 2 19.51 9.39 19.30
CA THR A 2 19.37 9.50 17.84
C THR A 2 17.96 9.03 17.42
N LEU A 3 17.34 9.65 16.42
CA LEU A 3 15.99 9.28 15.92
C LEU A 3 15.89 7.77 15.61
N HIS A 4 16.97 7.20 15.10
CA HIS A 4 17.11 5.76 14.88
C HIS A 4 16.93 4.92 16.15
N LYS A 5 17.50 5.34 17.29
CA LYS A 5 17.34 4.62 18.56
C LYS A 5 15.89 4.66 19.03
N ILE A 6 15.22 5.82 18.91
CA ILE A 6 13.82 5.97 19.30
C ILE A 6 12.93 5.05 18.46
N LEU A 7 13.06 5.11 17.13
CA LEU A 7 12.27 4.26 16.23
C LEU A 7 12.51 2.77 16.47
N LYS A 8 13.76 2.36 16.75
CA LYS A 8 14.10 0.97 17.08
C LYS A 8 13.39 0.49 18.34
N TYR A 9 13.37 1.29 19.42
CA TYR A 9 12.69 0.88 20.64
C TYR A 9 11.17 0.86 20.47
N VAL A 10 10.61 1.85 19.77
CA VAL A 10 9.17 1.89 19.47
C VAL A 10 8.75 0.70 18.62
N SER A 11 9.51 0.33 17.58
CA SER A 11 9.18 -0.82 16.74
C SER A 11 9.26 -2.14 17.48
N ILE A 12 10.23 -2.30 18.39
CA ILE A 12 10.31 -3.49 19.26
C ILE A 12 9.07 -3.59 20.15
N VAL A 13 8.67 -2.49 20.79
CA VAL A 13 7.47 -2.48 21.66
C VAL A 13 6.22 -2.82 20.86
N LEU A 14 6.01 -2.17 19.71
CA LEU A 14 4.86 -2.44 18.84
C LEU A 14 4.85 -3.89 18.34
N GLY A 15 6.02 -4.45 18.02
CA GLY A 15 6.17 -5.85 17.61
C GLY A 15 5.80 -6.81 18.74
N VAL A 16 6.27 -6.57 19.96
CA VAL A 16 5.93 -7.40 21.13
C VAL A 16 4.43 -7.33 21.42
N VAL A 17 3.83 -6.13 21.40
CA VAL A 17 2.38 -5.97 21.58
C VAL A 17 1.61 -6.72 20.48
N GLY A 18 2.04 -6.60 19.22
CA GLY A 18 1.44 -7.32 18.10
C GLY A 18 1.52 -8.83 18.25
N LEU A 19 2.65 -9.36 18.70
CA LEU A 19 2.82 -10.80 18.97
C LEU A 19 1.91 -11.28 20.10
N ILE A 20 1.73 -10.50 21.16
CA ILE A 20 0.81 -10.84 22.26
C ILE A 20 -0.63 -10.87 21.74
N LEU A 21 -1.05 -9.86 20.97
CA LEU A 21 -2.40 -9.79 20.42
C LEU A 21 -2.66 -10.94 19.43
N LEU A 22 -1.69 -11.27 18.58
CA LEU A 22 -1.76 -12.41 17.68
C LEU A 22 -1.85 -13.72 18.47
N GLY A 23 -1.02 -13.89 19.51
CA GLY A 23 -1.05 -15.07 20.37
C GLY A 23 -2.41 -15.27 21.04
N ARG A 24 -3.10 -14.19 21.42
CA ARG A 24 -4.47 -14.27 21.95
C ARG A 24 -5.48 -14.77 20.91
N ILE A 25 -5.33 -14.40 19.64
CA ILE A 25 -6.20 -14.88 18.55
C ILE A 25 -5.93 -16.36 18.28
N LEU A 26 -4.66 -16.76 18.22
CA LEU A 26 -4.27 -18.15 17.92
C LEU A 26 -4.58 -19.14 19.05
N ALA A 27 -4.74 -18.66 20.27
CA ALA A 27 -5.08 -19.48 21.44
C ALA A 27 -6.59 -19.79 21.54
N GLU A 28 -7.41 -19.16 20.71
CA GLU A 28 -8.86 -19.30 20.71
C GLU A 28 -9.33 -20.13 19.51
N ASP A 29 -10.48 -20.78 19.63
CA ASP A 29 -11.06 -21.59 18.56
C ASP A 29 -11.67 -20.71 17.45
N ALA A 30 -11.38 -21.03 16.18
CA ALA A 30 -11.84 -20.25 15.03
C ALA A 30 -13.37 -20.24 14.91
N ASP A 31 -14.03 -21.36 15.18
CA ASP A 31 -15.48 -21.47 15.10
C ASP A 31 -16.15 -20.65 16.22
N ALA A 32 -15.50 -20.57 17.39
CA ALA A 32 -15.95 -19.74 18.51
C ALA A 32 -15.81 -18.23 18.24
N ILE A 33 -14.74 -17.83 17.54
CA ILE A 33 -14.56 -16.44 17.10
C ILE A 33 -15.63 -16.06 16.08
N GLU A 34 -15.87 -16.89 15.06
CA GLU A 34 -16.86 -16.59 14.02
C GLU A 34 -18.29 -16.48 14.58
N ALA A 35 -18.63 -17.32 15.57
CA ALA A 35 -19.96 -17.36 16.17
C ALA A 35 -20.25 -16.23 17.17
N SER A 36 -19.23 -15.49 17.64
CA SER A 36 -19.40 -14.49 18.71
C SER A 36 -18.83 -13.12 18.38
N ALA A 37 -19.73 -12.15 18.19
CA ALA A 37 -19.36 -10.75 17.94
C ALA A 37 -18.58 -10.12 19.09
N ASP A 38 -18.86 -10.50 20.34
CA ASP A 38 -18.13 -9.99 21.51
C ASP A 38 -16.68 -10.49 21.54
N LEU A 39 -16.48 -11.75 21.14
CA LEU A 39 -15.17 -12.40 21.07
C LEU A 39 -14.34 -11.81 19.92
N GLN A 40 -14.94 -11.56 18.75
CA GLN A 40 -14.31 -10.80 17.68
C GLN A 40 -13.89 -9.40 18.13
N ASN A 41 -14.78 -8.68 18.83
CA ASN A 41 -14.45 -7.34 19.32
C ASN A 41 -13.32 -7.33 20.37
N SER A 42 -13.20 -8.39 21.18
CA SER A 42 -12.13 -8.49 22.18
C SER A 42 -10.78 -8.90 21.60
N LEU A 43 -10.78 -9.70 20.53
CA LEU A 43 -9.56 -10.29 19.95
C LEU A 43 -9.09 -9.59 18.67
N LEU A 44 -9.97 -9.34 17.71
CA LEU A 44 -9.62 -8.78 16.39
C LEU A 44 -9.51 -7.25 16.41
N THR A 45 -10.40 -6.57 17.12
CA THR A 45 -10.42 -5.10 17.14
C THR A 45 -9.10 -4.50 17.68
N PRO A 46 -8.47 -5.01 18.76
CA PRO A 46 -7.20 -4.48 19.23
C PRO A 46 -6.05 -4.60 18.24
N ILE A 47 -5.94 -5.75 17.54
CA ILE A 47 -4.86 -5.94 16.54
C ILE A 47 -5.08 -5.07 15.30
N MET A 48 -6.35 -4.80 14.96
CA MET A 48 -6.72 -3.90 13.87
C MET A 48 -6.34 -2.45 14.18
N TYR A 49 -6.67 -1.96 15.38
CA TYR A 49 -6.25 -0.62 15.82
C TYR A 49 -4.73 -0.50 15.92
N LEU A 50 -4.02 -1.53 16.38
CA LEU A 50 -2.56 -1.53 16.37
C LEU A 50 -2.01 -1.42 14.94
N SER A 51 -2.60 -2.16 14.00
CA SER A 51 -2.22 -2.11 12.59
C SER A 51 -2.47 -0.73 11.97
N TYR A 52 -3.62 -0.11 12.26
CA TYR A 52 -3.90 1.26 11.82
C TYR A 52 -2.96 2.30 12.43
N LEU A 53 -2.57 2.13 13.71
CA LEU A 53 -1.58 2.99 14.35
C LEU A 53 -0.22 2.87 13.65
N VAL A 54 0.25 1.65 13.39
CA VAL A 54 1.51 1.41 12.67
C VAL A 54 1.47 2.01 11.28
N LEU A 55 0.37 1.79 10.54
CA LEU A 55 0.16 2.38 9.21
C LEU A 55 0.25 3.91 9.27
N LEU A 56 -0.43 4.55 10.23
CA LEU A 56 -0.39 6.00 10.42
C LEU A 56 1.03 6.49 10.67
N VAL A 57 1.78 5.85 11.58
CA VAL A 57 3.16 6.21 11.88
C VAL A 57 4.04 6.11 10.63
N VAL A 58 3.90 5.04 9.86
CA VAL A 58 4.66 4.85 8.61
C VAL A 58 4.32 5.94 7.60
N LEU A 59 3.03 6.25 7.40
CA LEU A 59 2.60 7.30 6.49
C LEU A 59 3.17 8.67 6.88
N VAL A 60 3.13 9.02 8.17
CA VAL A 60 3.71 10.27 8.68
C VAL A 60 5.21 10.34 8.45
N LEU A 61 5.94 9.26 8.78
CA LEU A 61 7.39 9.22 8.58
C LEU A 61 7.74 9.35 7.10
N VAL A 62 7.09 8.57 6.23
CA VAL A 62 7.28 8.64 4.78
C VAL A 62 6.99 10.05 4.27
N ALA A 63 5.87 10.65 4.65
CA ALA A 63 5.53 12.02 4.25
C ALA A 63 6.63 13.02 4.64
N ILE A 64 7.11 12.98 5.89
CA ILE A 64 8.19 13.84 6.36
C ILE A 64 9.48 13.62 5.55
N PHE A 65 9.87 12.37 5.33
CA PHE A 65 11.10 12.04 4.61
C PHE A 65 11.02 12.39 3.12
N VAL A 66 9.86 12.17 2.49
CA VAL A 66 9.61 12.56 1.10
C VAL A 66 9.71 14.07 0.97
N ILE A 67 8.98 14.85 1.77
CA ILE A 67 9.01 16.32 1.71
C ILE A 67 10.44 16.83 1.92
N LYS A 68 11.12 16.34 2.96
CA LYS A 68 12.51 16.72 3.25
C LYS A 68 13.46 16.33 2.12
N GLY A 69 13.23 15.18 1.47
CA GLY A 69 14.00 14.70 0.33
C GLY A 69 13.78 15.57 -0.91
N LEU A 70 12.54 15.97 -1.18
CA LEU A 70 12.18 16.84 -2.31
C LEU A 70 12.89 18.20 -2.24
N PHE A 71 12.91 18.84 -1.06
CA PHE A 71 13.58 20.13 -0.88
C PHE A 71 15.10 20.08 -0.95
N LYS A 72 15.70 18.91 -0.68
CA LYS A 72 17.15 18.72 -0.76
C LYS A 72 17.63 18.24 -2.13
N GLY A 73 16.75 17.62 -2.90
CA GLY A 73 17.06 17.00 -4.18
C GLY A 73 16.80 17.89 -5.39
N ASN A 74 16.87 17.28 -6.57
CA ASN A 74 16.49 17.92 -7.82
C ASN A 74 14.96 17.86 -7.98
N ILE A 75 14.28 18.86 -7.44
CA ILE A 75 12.82 18.94 -7.44
C ILE A 75 12.22 18.94 -8.85
N LYS A 76 12.94 19.49 -9.85
CA LYS A 76 12.50 19.50 -11.24
C LYS A 76 12.37 18.08 -11.78
N ASN A 77 13.40 17.25 -11.60
CA ASN A 77 13.36 15.87 -12.07
C ASN A 77 12.30 15.06 -11.30
N THR A 78 12.13 15.33 -10.01
CA THR A 78 11.07 14.67 -9.24
C THR A 78 9.67 15.08 -9.72
N LEU A 79 9.43 16.36 -10.00
CA LEU A 79 8.16 16.81 -10.57
C LEU A 79 7.90 16.19 -11.95
N ILE A 80 8.93 16.07 -12.79
CA ILE A 80 8.79 15.42 -14.10
C ILE A 80 8.41 13.95 -13.92
N ALA A 81 9.08 13.23 -13.00
CA ALA A 81 8.77 11.82 -12.73
C ALA A 81 7.35 11.64 -12.17
N VAL A 82 6.95 12.45 -11.20
CA VAL A 82 5.60 12.43 -10.62
C VAL A 82 4.55 12.81 -11.67
N GLY A 83 4.80 13.85 -12.46
CA GLY A 83 3.91 14.27 -13.54
C GLY A 83 3.75 13.21 -14.61
N ALA A 84 4.83 12.54 -15.02
CA ALA A 84 4.77 11.44 -15.97
C ALA A 84 3.97 10.24 -15.41
N PHE A 85 4.16 9.90 -14.13
CA PHE A 85 3.40 8.85 -13.46
C PHE A 85 1.90 9.19 -13.38
N LEU A 86 1.56 10.42 -13.00
CA LEU A 86 0.18 10.91 -12.98
C LEU A 86 -0.45 10.94 -14.37
N ALA A 87 0.31 11.27 -15.41
CA ALA A 87 -0.16 11.20 -16.79
C ALA A 87 -0.53 9.77 -17.19
N VAL A 88 0.25 8.76 -16.78
CA VAL A 88 -0.09 7.35 -17.02
C VAL A 88 -1.36 6.96 -16.27
N ILE A 89 -1.52 7.36 -15.01
CA ILE A 89 -2.76 7.12 -14.25
C ILE A 89 -3.95 7.75 -14.95
N LEU A 90 -3.82 9.00 -15.42
CA LEU A 90 -4.89 9.69 -16.12
C LEU A 90 -5.27 8.96 -17.41
N ILE A 91 -4.28 8.54 -18.21
CA ILE A 91 -4.52 7.74 -19.42
C ILE A 91 -5.25 6.44 -19.06
N ALA A 92 -4.77 5.72 -18.04
CA ALA A 92 -5.38 4.48 -17.61
C ALA A 92 -6.84 4.68 -17.17
N TYR A 93 -7.10 5.70 -16.36
CA TYR A 93 -8.43 6.06 -15.88
C TYR A 93 -9.39 6.38 -17.05
N LEU A 94 -8.93 7.16 -18.03
CA LEU A 94 -9.73 7.54 -19.20
C LEU A 94 -10.04 6.37 -20.15
N VAL A 95 -9.22 5.33 -20.15
CA VAL A 95 -9.38 4.15 -21.02
C VAL A 95 -10.19 3.04 -20.35
N THR A 96 -10.20 3.00 -19.02
CA THR A 96 -10.97 2.02 -18.27
C THR A 96 -12.41 2.47 -18.07
N ASP A 97 -13.31 1.53 -17.80
CA ASP A 97 -14.68 1.81 -17.37
C ASP A 97 -14.96 1.14 -16.02
N GLY A 98 -15.97 1.64 -15.30
CA GLY A 98 -16.44 1.07 -14.05
C GLY A 98 -17.84 0.52 -14.20
N SER A 99 -17.98 -0.79 -14.30
CA SER A 99 -19.29 -1.45 -14.11
C SER A 99 -19.46 -1.81 -12.64
N GLN A 100 -20.69 -1.74 -12.14
CA GLN A 100 -21.00 -2.32 -10.83
C GLN A 100 -20.77 -3.83 -10.90
N MET A 101 -20.10 -4.36 -9.89
CA MET A 101 -19.83 -5.79 -9.78
C MET A 101 -20.30 -6.29 -8.42
N THR A 102 -21.04 -7.40 -8.41
CA THR A 102 -21.33 -8.12 -7.18
C THR A 102 -20.08 -8.89 -6.74
N LEU A 103 -19.65 -8.66 -5.50
CA LEU A 103 -18.57 -9.38 -4.85
C LEU A 103 -19.01 -10.79 -4.46
N LYS A 104 -18.04 -11.67 -4.18
CA LYS A 104 -18.31 -13.07 -3.78
C LYS A 104 -19.14 -13.19 -2.51
N ASP A 105 -19.08 -12.19 -1.65
CA ASP A 105 -19.78 -12.14 -0.36
C ASP A 105 -21.18 -11.51 -0.50
N GLY A 106 -21.64 -11.22 -1.73
CA GLY A 106 -22.96 -10.64 -2.02
C GLY A 106 -23.00 -9.10 -2.01
N ASP A 107 -21.96 -8.45 -1.48
CA ASP A 107 -21.84 -6.98 -1.47
C ASP A 107 -21.66 -6.39 -2.88
N ILE A 108 -22.20 -5.19 -3.10
CA ILE A 108 -22.11 -4.50 -4.39
C ILE A 108 -20.88 -3.59 -4.38
N LEU A 109 -19.94 -3.83 -5.28
CA LEU A 109 -18.85 -2.91 -5.55
C LEU A 109 -19.37 -1.73 -6.36
N SER A 110 -19.25 -0.52 -5.81
CA SER A 110 -19.63 0.69 -6.52
C SER A 110 -18.89 0.83 -7.85
N ALA A 111 -19.57 1.38 -8.86
CA ALA A 111 -18.97 1.61 -10.17
C ALA A 111 -17.68 2.45 -10.09
N SER A 112 -17.62 3.41 -9.16
CA SER A 112 -16.43 4.24 -8.95
C SER A 112 -15.26 3.43 -8.37
N ALA A 113 -15.49 2.60 -7.34
CA ALA A 113 -14.45 1.76 -6.78
C ALA A 113 -13.93 0.74 -7.81
N ALA A 114 -14.84 0.11 -8.56
CA ALA A 114 -14.50 -0.79 -9.65
C ALA A 114 -13.64 -0.11 -10.73
N HIS A 115 -13.99 1.13 -11.09
CA HIS A 115 -13.23 1.92 -12.06
C HIS A 115 -11.82 2.26 -11.58
N TRP A 116 -11.65 2.65 -10.31
CA TRP A 116 -10.32 2.92 -9.76
C TRP A 116 -9.45 1.67 -9.69
N ILE A 117 -10.04 0.51 -9.40
CA ILE A 117 -9.35 -0.77 -9.41
C ILE A 117 -8.91 -1.13 -10.84
N SER A 118 -9.79 -1.01 -11.83
CA SER A 118 -9.46 -1.28 -13.24
C SER A 118 -8.41 -0.30 -13.76
N ALA A 119 -8.55 1.00 -13.49
CA ALA A 119 -7.56 2.03 -13.81
C ALA A 119 -6.18 1.74 -13.18
N GLY A 120 -6.16 1.29 -11.92
CA GLY A 120 -4.95 0.89 -11.23
C GLY A 120 -4.25 -0.29 -11.90
N LEU A 121 -5.02 -1.30 -12.32
CA LEU A 121 -4.50 -2.47 -13.02
C LEU A 121 -3.94 -2.10 -14.40
N VAL A 122 -4.63 -1.25 -15.17
CA VAL A 122 -4.16 -0.75 -16.47
C VAL A 122 -2.91 0.12 -16.31
N THR A 123 -2.85 0.98 -15.28
CA THR A 123 -1.66 1.76 -14.93
C THR A 123 -0.46 0.83 -14.72
N PHE A 124 -0.65 -0.25 -13.94
CA PHE A 124 0.40 -1.24 -13.70
C PHE A 124 0.88 -1.89 -15.01
N TYR A 125 -0.03 -2.33 -15.88
CA TYR A 125 0.35 -2.96 -17.15
C TYR A 125 1.09 -2.02 -18.09
N ILE A 126 0.67 -0.75 -18.18
CA ILE A 126 1.38 0.25 -18.99
C ILE A 126 2.81 0.43 -18.48
N LEU A 127 2.97 0.64 -17.17
CA LEU A 127 4.29 0.84 -16.56
C LEU A 127 5.17 -0.40 -16.67
N ALA A 128 4.60 -1.60 -16.48
CA ALA A 128 5.31 -2.86 -16.65
C ALA A 128 5.83 -3.02 -18.09
N GLY A 129 4.99 -2.73 -19.09
CA GLY A 129 5.39 -2.74 -20.49
C GLY A 129 6.53 -1.76 -20.79
N ILE A 130 6.42 -0.51 -20.31
CA ILE A 130 7.47 0.50 -20.43
C ILE A 130 8.78 0.03 -19.78
N ALA A 131 8.70 -0.58 -18.60
CA ALA A 131 9.87 -1.08 -17.88
C ALA A 131 10.57 -2.20 -18.66
N ILE A 132 9.81 -3.18 -19.19
CA ILE A 132 10.35 -4.27 -20.01
C ILE A 132 11.05 -3.70 -21.25
N LEU A 133 10.40 -2.79 -21.98
CA LEU A 133 10.98 -2.15 -23.17
C LEU A 133 12.28 -1.39 -22.83
N ALA A 134 12.28 -0.62 -21.75
CA ALA A 134 13.46 0.11 -21.29
C ALA A 134 14.62 -0.83 -20.96
N MET A 135 14.35 -1.96 -20.30
CA MET A 135 15.35 -2.98 -20.00
C MET A 135 15.91 -3.64 -21.26
N VAL A 136 15.07 -3.99 -22.23
CA VAL A 136 15.51 -4.59 -23.50
C VAL A 136 16.37 -3.62 -24.29
N ILE A 137 15.93 -2.37 -24.45
CA ILE A 137 16.69 -1.32 -25.16
C ILE A 137 18.03 -1.08 -24.47
N SER A 138 18.04 -0.97 -23.15
CA SER A 138 19.27 -0.80 -22.37
C SER A 138 20.20 -2.00 -22.49
N GLY A 139 19.66 -3.22 -22.51
CA GLY A 139 20.40 -4.46 -22.68
C GLY A 139 21.07 -4.53 -24.05
N VAL A 140 20.31 -4.33 -25.13
CA VAL A 140 20.83 -4.32 -26.50
C VAL A 140 21.90 -3.25 -26.67
N LYS A 141 21.66 -2.02 -26.20
CA LYS A 141 22.61 -0.91 -26.32
C LYS A 141 23.93 -1.16 -25.57
N LYS A 142 23.92 -2.03 -24.55
CA LYS A 142 25.11 -2.42 -23.80
C LYS A 142 25.90 -3.53 -24.50
N LEU A 143 25.25 -4.33 -25.35
CA LEU A 143 25.88 -5.39 -26.15
C LEU A 143 26.47 -4.87 -27.47
N THR A 144 25.91 -3.78 -28.01
CA THR A 144 26.37 -3.15 -29.25
C THR A 144 27.45 -2.08 -29.03
N LYS A 145 27.86 -1.86 -27.78
CA LYS A 145 28.93 -0.94 -27.38
C LYS A 145 30.12 -1.75 -26.88
#